data_AF-A0A0M2UVQ7-F1
#
_entry.id   AF-A0A0M2UVQ7-F1
#
_cell.length_a   1.000
_cell.length_b   1.000
_cell.length_c   1.000
_cell.angle_alpha   90.00
_cell.angle_beta   90.00
_cell.angle_gamma   90.00
#
_symmetry.space_group_name_H-M   'P 1'
#
loop_
_entity.id
_entity.type
_entity.pdbx_description
1 polymer ?
#
loop_
_entity_poly.entity_id
_entity_poly.type
_entity_poly.pdbx_seq_one_letter_code
_entity_poly.pdbx_strand_id
1 'polypeptide(L)' 'MHSLVKNHPFTDGNKRTAIAAASIFLLRNNYRLTAPNKELERFTLKVASEHLVLKEIAPWFKGHSMRVV' A
#
# COMPACT_ATOMS: atom_id res chain seq x y z
N MET A 1 4.66 -0.67 2.31
CA MET A 1 3.78 -1.77 1.83
C MET A 1 4.57 -3.05 1.54
N HIS A 2 5.43 -3.11 0.52
CA HIS A 2 6.14 -4.34 0.08
C HIS A 2 6.69 -5.20 1.24
N SER A 3 7.57 -4.66 2.08
CA SER A 3 8.23 -5.42 3.14
C SER A 3 7.25 -5.98 4.19
N LEU A 4 6.21 -5.23 4.54
CA LEU A 4 5.18 -5.70 5.48
C LEU A 4 4.36 -6.86 4.90
N VAL A 5 4.13 -6.85 3.58
CA VAL A 5 3.43 -7.94 2.90
C VAL A 5 4.33 -9.15 2.72
N LYS A 6 5.58 -8.97 2.25
CA LYS A 6 6.47 -10.07 1.86
C LYS A 6 7.22 -10.72 3.01
N ASN A 7 7.57 -9.95 4.04
CA ASN A 7 8.39 -10.49 5.13
C ASN A 7 7.53 -11.11 6.25
N HIS A 8 6.20 -10.96 6.19
CA HIS A 8 5.25 -11.51 7.16
C HIS A 8 5.67 -11.31 8.65
N PRO A 9 5.98 -10.08 9.11
CA PRO A 9 6.50 -9.85 10.45
C PRO A 9 5.50 -10.12 11.59
N PHE A 10 4.20 -10.20 11.29
CA PHE A 10 3.16 -10.48 12.29
C PHE A 10 2.53 -11.86 12.05
N THR A 11 2.00 -12.48 13.10
CA THR A 11 1.23 -13.75 13.01
C THR A 11 0.01 -13.62 12.10
N ASP A 12 -0.70 -12.49 12.17
CA ASP A 12 -1.78 -12.11 11.26
C ASP A 12 -1.78 -10.57 11.10
N GLY A 13 -2.52 -10.06 10.12
CA GLY A 13 -2.74 -8.63 9.93
C GLY A 13 -1.75 -7.97 8.98
N ASN A 14 -0.72 -8.68 8.49
CA ASN A 14 0.33 -8.14 7.61
C ASN A 14 -0.21 -7.26 6.47
N LYS A 15 -1.25 -7.71 5.77
CA LYS A 15 -1.87 -6.96 4.64
C LYS A 15 -2.56 -5.68 5.13
N ARG A 16 -3.34 -5.77 6.21
CA ARG A 16 -4.04 -4.63 6.82
C ARG A 16 -3.04 -3.59 7.35
N THR A 17 -1.99 -4.05 8.02
CA THR A 17 -0.90 -3.20 8.51
C THR A 17 -0.12 -2.56 7.35
N ALA A 18 0.14 -3.30 6.26
CA ALA A 18 0.82 -2.75 5.08
C ALA A 18 0.03 -1.63 4.41
N ILE A 19 -1.29 -1.79 4.33
CA ILE A 19 -2.23 -0.78 3.85
C ILE A 19 -2.20 0.44 4.78
N ALA A 20 -2.43 0.23 6.08
CA ALA A 20 -2.47 1.33 7.05
C ALA A 20 -1.17 2.12 7.08
N ALA A 21 -0.02 1.45 7.09
CA ALA A 21 1.30 2.08 7.07
C ALA A 21 1.51 2.90 5.79
N ALA A 22 1.08 2.41 4.62
CA ALA A 22 1.16 3.16 3.38
C ALA A 22 0.25 4.41 3.39
N SER A 23 -0.98 4.27 3.89
CA SER A 23 -1.92 5.38 4.05
C SER A 23 -1.37 6.47 4.99
N ILE A 24 -0.83 6.07 6.14
CA ILE A 24 -0.23 7.00 7.12
C ILE A 24 1.01 7.68 6.54
N PHE A 25 1.87 6.94 5.84
CA PHE A 25 3.04 7.50 5.17
C PHE A 25 2.65 8.61 4.19
N LEU A 26 1.65 8.36 3.34
CA LEU A 26 1.14 9.36 2.40
C LEU A 26 0.56 10.56 3.15
N LEU A 27 -0.26 10.32 4.18
CA LEU A 27 -0.89 11.39 4.96
C LEU A 27 0.14 12.31 5.61
N ARG A 28 1.22 11.74 6.17
CA ARG A 28 2.34 12.51 6.73
C ARG A 28 3.08 13.36 5.71
N ASN A 29 2.93 13.06 4.43
CA ASN A 29 3.50 13.81 3.32
C ASN A 29 2.46 14.69 2.61
N ASN A 30 1.31 14.96 3.24
CA ASN A 30 0.19 15.72 2.67
C ASN A 30 -0.43 15.05 1.45
N TYR A 31 -0.49 13.72 1.41
CA TYR A 31 -1.21 12.96 0.38
C TYR A 31 -2.28 12.07 1.01
N ARG A 32 -3.44 11.97 0.37
CA ARG A 32 -4.50 11.04 0.74
C ARG A 32 -4.68 10.01 -0.38
N LEU A 33 -4.85 8.75 0.00
CA LEU A 33 -5.26 7.70 -0.93
C LEU A 33 -6.67 7.95 -1.45
N THR A 34 -6.83 7.83 -2.76
CA THR A 34 -8.12 7.98 -3.46
C THR A 34 -8.69 6.64 -3.92
N ALA A 35 -7.86 5.59 -3.97
CA ALA A 35 -8.30 4.23 -4.32
C ALA A 35 -9.39 3.72 -3.34
N PRO A 36 -10.50 3.15 -3.83
CA PRO A 36 -11.49 2.48 -3.00
C PRO A 36 -10.88 1.28 -2.26
N ASN A 37 -11.43 0.93 -1.09
CA ASN A 37 -10.94 -0.18 -0.26
C ASN A 37 -10.79 -1.50 -1.03
N LYS A 38 -11.77 -1.86 -1.87
CA LYS A 38 -11.72 -3.08 -2.70
C LYS A 38 -10.56 -3.10 -3.68
N GLU A 39 -10.19 -1.94 -4.22
CA GLU A 39 -9.06 -1.83 -5.14
C GLU A 39 -7.73 -1.93 -4.39
N LEU A 40 -7.65 -1.25 -3.25
CA LEU A 40 -6.48 -1.27 -2.39
C LEU A 40 -6.18 -2.67 -1.83
N GLU A 41 -7.22 -3.42 -1.48
CA GLU A 41 -7.15 -4.83 -1.10
C GLU A 41 -6.61 -5.69 -2.26
N ARG A 42 -7.21 -5.59 -3.46
CA ARG A 42 -6.76 -6.34 -4.64
C ARG A 42 -5.31 -6.03 -4.99
N PHE A 43 -4.91 -4.76 -4.94
CA PHE A 43 -3.53 -4.38 -5.16
C PHE A 43 -2.58 -4.97 -4.12
N THR A 44 -2.97 -4.94 -2.84
CA THR A 44 -2.18 -5.55 -1.77
C THR A 44 -2.06 -7.07 -1.92
N LEU A 45 -3.13 -7.74 -2.36
CA LEU A 45 -3.10 -9.16 -2.72
C LEU A 45 -2.16 -9.42 -3.90
N LYS A 46 -2.17 -8.57 -4.92
CA LYS A 46 -1.24 -8.64 -6.06
C LYS A 46 0.22 -8.54 -5.59
N VAL A 47 0.53 -7.60 -4.69
CA VAL A 47 1.87 -7.48 -4.08
C VAL A 47 2.26 -8.72 -3.28
N ALA A 48 1.29 -9.41 -2.67
CA ALA A 48 1.55 -10.66 -1.95
C ALA A 48 1.86 -11.82 -2.91
N SER A 49 1.03 -11.99 -3.95
CA SER A 49 1.10 -13.12 -4.88
C SER A 49 2.23 -12.99 -5.92
N GLU A 50 2.59 -11.77 -6.31
CA GLU A 50 3.58 -11.51 -7.36
C GLU A 50 4.91 -11.02 -6.77
N HIS A 51 5.98 -11.02 -7.58
CA HIS A 51 7.29 -10.47 -7.21
C HIS A 51 7.41 -8.98 -7.59
N LEU A 52 6.38 -8.20 -7.29
CA LEU A 52 6.38 -6.77 -7.57
C LEU A 52 7.47 -6.08 -6.75
N VAL A 53 8.41 -5.44 -7.43
CA VAL A 53 9.44 -4.63 -6.79
C VAL A 53 8.93 -3.20 -6.55
N LEU A 54 9.64 -2.43 -5.72
CA LEU A 54 9.24 -1.07 -5.34
C LEU A 54 8.98 -0.15 -6.56
N LYS A 55 9.73 -0.31 -7.65
CA LYS A 55 9.56 0.47 -8.89
C LYS A 55 8.21 0.23 -9.59
N GLU A 56 7.54 -0.89 -9.30
CA GLU A 56 6.22 -1.22 -9.83
C GLU A 56 5.10 -0.81 -8.85
N ILE A 57 5.41 -0.76 -7.56
CA ILE A 57 4.46 -0.39 -6.50
C ILE A 57 4.28 1.14 -6.41
N ALA A 58 5.38 1.89 -6.50
CA ALA A 58 5.34 3.35 -6.33
C ALA A 58 4.46 4.08 -7.36
N PRO A 59 4.47 3.74 -8.67
CA PRO A 59 3.58 4.35 -9.66
C PRO A 59 2.10 4.16 -9.33
N TRP A 60 1.73 2.99 -8.79
CA TRP A 60 0.35 2.73 -8.39
C TRP A 60 -0.09 3.70 -7.29
N PHE A 61 0.72 3.90 -6.25
CA PHE A 61 0.42 4.89 -5.21
C PHE A 61 0.38 6.32 -5.73
N LYS A 62 1.23 6.68 -6.69
CA LYS A 62 1.22 8.01 -7.31
C LYS A 62 -0.07 8.29 -8.09
N GLY A 63 -0.60 7.30 -8.80
CA GLY A 63 -1.88 7.41 -9.51
C GLY A 63 -3.12 7.39 -8.59
N HIS A 64 -2.99 6.81 -7.40
CA HIS A 64 -4.08 6.63 -6.44
C HIS A 64 -3.92 7.48 -5.18
N SER A 65 -3.20 8.58 -5.27
CA SER A 65 -3.12 9.56 -4.20
C SER A 65 -3.23 10.98 -4.73
N MET A 66 -3.80 11.85 -3.93
CA MET A 66 -3.92 13.26 -4.22
C MET A 66 -3.32 14.07 -3.08
N ARG A 67 -2.69 15.20 -3.41
CA ARG A 67 -2.18 16.12 -2.39
C ARG A 67 -3.37 16.75 -1.65
N VAL A 68 -3.31 16.74 -0.34
CA VAL A 68 -4.21 17.45 0.56
C VAL A 68 -3.51 18.76 0.93
N VAL A 69 -4.20 19.89 0.73
CA VAL A 69 -3.68 21.24 1.06
C VAL A 69 -3.90 21.50 2.54
#